data_AF-A0A4Q3HR67-F1
#
_entry.id   AF-A0A4Q3HR67-F1
#
_cell.length_a   1.000
_cell.length_b   1.000
_cell.length_c   1.000
_cell.angle_alpha   90.00
_cell.angle_beta   90.00
_cell.angle_gamma   90.00
#
_symmetry.space_group_name_H-M   'P 1'
#
loop_
_entity.id
_entity.type
_entity.pdbx_description
1 polymer ?
#
loop_
_entity_poly.entity_id
_entity_poly.type
_entity_poly.pdbx_seq_one_letter_code
_entity_poly.pdbx_strand_id
1 'polypeptide(L)'
;MSGSRSNARGGPMLGSRQLKLTALSLIIYVALTLIAQLPAWSLLDNRAFDYLSTLNPLPLASDSPIVVAIDEPSLAEIQSQWPWPRGLHARLITALRAAGAKTIGMDIIFAEPSNPGDDAALAAALGPDVVLAGDETLVTSAQADQFVRVLPLQMFSDAYALTGIASITLDRDGVLRRLPPYDDGFAATVATAAGFEIPLGVPNKLLQVYGPARTYPTVSYYQALEPERFLPDGFFKDRIVLVGLSLQTAATVEKGGADAYATPYTVHTGHLTAGAEIQATIVDNIRLGSSVTEADQALRQLLLFGAVVIGA
;
A
#
# COMPACT_ATOMS: atom_id res chain seq x y z
N MET A 1 64.29 -49.43 29.28
CA MET A 1 63.09 -49.09 30.10
C MET A 1 62.45 -47.86 29.50
N SER A 2 61.11 -47.84 29.46
CA SER A 2 60.21 -46.74 29.07
C SER A 2 60.18 -46.43 27.56
N GLY A 3 59.08 -46.57 26.81
CA GLY A 3 57.66 -46.47 27.17
C GLY A 3 57.04 -45.33 26.35
N SER A 4 56.73 -45.57 25.06
CA SER A 4 55.37 -45.56 24.48
C SER A 4 54.38 -44.57 25.11
N ARG A 5 53.90 -43.60 24.29
CA ARG A 5 52.48 -43.47 23.88
C ARG A 5 52.29 -42.22 23.01
N SER A 6 52.19 -42.40 21.69
CA SER A 6 51.57 -41.42 20.80
C SER A 6 50.05 -41.59 20.87
N ASN A 7 49.37 -40.62 21.47
CA ASN A 7 47.91 -40.52 21.44
C ASN A 7 47.49 -39.94 20.08
N ALA A 8 47.29 -40.80 19.09
CA ALA A 8 46.58 -40.42 17.87
C ALA A 8 45.08 -40.36 18.19
N ARG A 9 44.55 -39.14 18.37
CA ARG A 9 43.10 -38.87 18.43
C ARG A 9 42.50 -39.19 17.05
N GLY A 10 41.98 -40.40 16.88
CA GLY A 10 41.12 -40.72 15.74
C GLY A 10 39.82 -39.91 15.86
N GLY A 11 39.61 -38.96 14.95
CA GLY A 11 38.33 -38.26 14.83
C GLY A 11 37.20 -39.24 14.50
N PRO A 12 35.95 -38.94 14.87
CA PRO A 12 34.83 -39.85 14.66
C PRO A 12 34.64 -40.11 13.16
N MET A 13 34.80 -41.36 12.73
CA MET A 13 34.44 -41.79 11.38
C MET A 13 32.92 -41.93 11.30
N LEU A 14 32.27 -41.13 10.45
CA LEU A 14 30.83 -41.23 10.22
C LEU A 14 30.48 -42.62 9.65
N GLY A 15 29.47 -43.27 10.23
CA GLY A 15 28.99 -44.56 9.74
C GLY A 15 28.36 -44.46 8.35
N SER A 16 28.40 -45.55 7.56
CA SER A 16 27.87 -45.57 6.17
C SER A 16 26.40 -45.12 6.06
N ARG A 17 25.59 -45.35 7.11
CA ARG A 17 24.22 -44.82 7.21
C ARG A 17 24.19 -43.30 7.37
N GLN A 18 25.03 -42.75 8.22
CA GLN A 18 25.11 -41.29 8.42
C GLN A 18 25.58 -40.59 7.15
N LEU A 19 26.57 -41.17 6.45
CA LEU A 19 27.05 -40.63 5.17
C LEU A 19 25.94 -40.60 4.10
N LYS A 20 25.10 -41.65 4.04
CA LYS A 20 23.94 -41.72 3.13
C LYS A 20 22.88 -40.68 3.49
N LEU A 21 22.56 -40.51 4.77
CA LEU A 21 21.61 -39.50 5.23
C LEU A 21 22.10 -38.09 4.91
N THR A 22 23.37 -37.78 5.21
CA THR A 22 23.94 -36.46 4.88
C THR A 22 23.94 -36.18 3.38
N ALA A 23 24.23 -37.19 2.55
CA ALA A 23 24.17 -37.05 1.10
C ALA A 23 22.73 -36.81 0.60
N LEU A 24 21.75 -37.52 1.16
CA LEU A 24 20.33 -37.33 0.83
C LEU A 24 19.85 -35.94 1.24
N SER A 25 20.15 -35.48 2.44
CA SER A 25 19.81 -34.14 2.91
C SER A 25 20.42 -33.06 2.03
N LEU A 26 21.68 -33.21 1.61
CA LEU A 26 22.33 -32.28 0.68
C LEU A 26 21.63 -32.25 -0.68
N ILE A 27 21.25 -33.42 -1.23
CA ILE A 27 20.50 -33.50 -2.48
C ILE A 27 19.15 -32.79 -2.35
N ILE A 28 18.42 -33.04 -1.26
CA ILE A 28 17.12 -32.39 -0.99
C ILE A 28 17.28 -30.87 -0.89
N TYR A 29 18.29 -30.39 -0.13
CA TYR A 29 18.57 -28.96 0.01
C TYR A 29 18.85 -28.30 -1.36
N VAL A 30 19.71 -28.90 -2.18
CA VAL A 30 20.02 -28.39 -3.53
C VAL A 30 18.77 -28.40 -4.41
N ALA A 31 17.98 -29.47 -4.38
CA ALA A 31 16.74 -29.56 -5.15
C ALA A 31 15.73 -28.47 -4.74
N LEU A 32 15.49 -28.27 -3.44
CA LEU A 32 14.61 -27.21 -2.94
C LEU A 32 15.12 -25.82 -3.32
N THR A 33 16.44 -25.60 -3.26
CA THR A 33 17.06 -24.34 -3.67
C THR A 33 16.81 -24.06 -5.15
N LEU A 34 16.94 -25.07 -6.02
CA LEU A 34 16.66 -24.93 -7.46
C LEU A 34 15.17 -24.71 -7.75
N ILE A 35 14.29 -25.40 -7.03
CA ILE A 35 12.83 -25.21 -7.15
C ILE A 35 12.43 -23.79 -6.72
N ALA A 36 13.03 -23.25 -5.66
CA ALA A 36 12.75 -21.90 -5.18
C ALA A 36 13.15 -20.78 -6.17
N GLN A 37 13.97 -21.09 -7.17
CA GLN A 37 14.34 -20.15 -8.26
C GLN A 37 13.29 -20.11 -9.38
N LEU A 38 12.32 -21.02 -9.39
CA LEU A 38 11.31 -21.08 -10.43
C LEU A 38 10.24 -19.99 -10.24
N PRO A 39 9.74 -19.33 -11.30
CA PRO A 39 8.69 -18.32 -11.20
C PRO A 39 7.39 -18.81 -10.57
N ALA A 40 7.11 -20.12 -10.63
CA ALA A 40 5.93 -20.71 -9.99
C ALA A 40 6.03 -20.70 -8.45
N TRP A 41 7.26 -20.73 -7.91
CA TRP A 41 7.48 -20.70 -6.46
C TRP A 41 7.06 -19.35 -5.86
N SER A 42 7.36 -18.25 -6.54
CA SER A 42 6.99 -16.91 -6.04
C SER A 42 5.48 -16.72 -5.93
N LEU A 43 4.68 -17.40 -6.76
CA LEU A 43 3.21 -17.38 -6.64
C LEU A 43 2.73 -18.10 -5.36
N LEU A 44 3.39 -19.20 -4.99
CA LEU A 44 3.09 -19.91 -3.73
C LEU A 44 3.52 -19.07 -2.52
N ASP A 45 4.71 -18.46 -2.57
CA ASP A 45 5.18 -17.56 -1.51
C ASP A 45 4.24 -16.36 -1.35
N ASN A 46 3.82 -15.73 -2.44
CA ASN A 46 2.84 -14.64 -2.44
C ASN A 46 1.50 -15.07 -1.84
N ARG A 47 1.01 -16.25 -2.20
CA ARG A 47 -0.23 -16.79 -1.62
C ARG A 47 -0.07 -17.11 -0.14
N ALA A 48 1.06 -17.65 0.27
CA ALA A 48 1.37 -17.90 1.68
C ALA A 48 1.41 -16.57 2.46
N PHE A 49 2.03 -15.53 1.89
CA PHE A 49 2.01 -14.18 2.44
C PHE A 49 0.58 -13.65 2.59
N ASP A 50 -0.29 -13.87 1.61
CA ASP A 50 -1.69 -13.43 1.71
C ASP A 50 -2.40 -14.05 2.92
N TYR A 51 -2.23 -15.36 3.12
CA TYR A 51 -2.81 -16.02 4.29
C TYR A 51 -2.16 -15.54 5.59
N LEU A 52 -0.82 -15.52 5.66
CA LEU A 52 -0.08 -15.16 6.87
C LEU A 52 -0.32 -13.71 7.30
N SER A 53 -0.43 -12.77 6.35
CA SER A 53 -0.68 -11.35 6.65
C SER A 53 -2.10 -11.09 7.18
N THR A 54 -3.03 -12.02 6.94
CA THR A 54 -4.41 -11.97 7.47
C THR A 54 -4.59 -12.71 8.79
N LEU A 55 -3.58 -13.47 9.24
CA LEU A 55 -3.58 -14.14 10.53
C LEU A 55 -3.19 -13.17 11.63
N ASN A 56 -4.09 -12.94 12.59
CA ASN A 56 -3.89 -12.01 13.70
C ASN A 56 -3.50 -10.59 13.23
N PRO A 57 -4.40 -9.90 12.49
CA PRO A 57 -4.10 -8.60 11.92
C PRO A 57 -3.78 -7.56 13.01
N LEU A 58 -2.91 -6.62 12.66
CA LEU A 58 -2.69 -5.45 13.50
C LEU A 58 -4.01 -4.67 13.62
N PRO A 59 -4.42 -4.26 14.83
CA PRO A 59 -5.58 -3.41 14.98
C PRO A 59 -5.31 -2.05 14.33
N LEU A 60 -6.35 -1.45 13.73
CA LEU A 60 -6.29 -0.06 13.31
C LEU A 60 -6.00 0.84 14.52
N ALA A 61 -5.16 1.85 14.32
CA ALA A 61 -4.93 2.86 15.34
C ALA A 61 -6.15 3.78 15.46
N SER A 62 -6.35 4.35 16.65
CA SER A 62 -7.48 5.24 16.92
C SER A 62 -7.47 6.52 16.07
N ASP A 63 -6.29 6.93 15.60
CA ASP A 63 -6.03 8.11 14.79
C ASP A 63 -5.83 7.81 13.30
N SER A 64 -6.09 6.57 12.85
CA SER A 64 -5.97 6.16 11.44
C SER A 64 -6.72 7.13 10.49
N PRO A 65 -6.28 7.30 9.24
CA PRO A 65 -6.93 8.15 8.27
C PRO A 65 -8.43 7.88 8.12
N ILE A 66 -9.18 8.93 7.83
CA ILE A 66 -10.60 8.84 7.48
C ILE A 66 -10.72 8.92 5.96
N VAL A 67 -11.47 8.00 5.37
CA VAL A 67 -11.77 8.02 3.94
C VAL A 67 -13.06 8.80 3.71
N VAL A 68 -13.01 9.81 2.85
CA VAL A 68 -14.18 10.50 2.30
C VAL A 68 -14.42 9.94 0.91
N ALA A 69 -15.40 9.06 0.83
CA ALA A 69 -15.67 8.25 -0.35
C ALA A 69 -16.53 9.00 -1.37
N ILE A 70 -16.04 9.09 -2.59
CA ILE A 70 -16.87 9.33 -3.78
C ILE A 70 -17.54 7.99 -4.10
N ASP A 71 -18.72 7.81 -3.52
CA ASP A 71 -19.49 6.56 -3.51
C ASP A 71 -20.88 6.73 -4.16
N GLU A 72 -21.60 5.62 -4.29
CA GLU A 72 -22.95 5.61 -4.88
C GLU A 72 -23.93 6.55 -4.15
N PRO A 73 -23.99 6.61 -2.80
CA PRO A 73 -24.77 7.63 -2.10
C PRO A 73 -24.43 9.06 -2.50
N SER A 74 -23.13 9.39 -2.63
CA SER A 74 -22.71 10.73 -3.04
C SER A 74 -23.08 11.04 -4.48
N LEU A 75 -22.92 10.07 -5.39
CA LEU A 75 -23.34 10.22 -6.79
C LEU A 75 -24.86 10.43 -6.90
N ALA A 76 -25.65 9.77 -6.06
CA ALA A 76 -27.10 9.93 -6.01
C ALA A 76 -27.51 11.30 -5.42
N GLU A 77 -26.86 11.74 -4.34
CA GLU A 77 -27.21 12.99 -3.63
C GLU A 77 -26.78 14.25 -4.38
N ILE A 78 -25.57 14.26 -4.95
CA ILE A 78 -25.00 15.44 -5.63
C ILE A 78 -25.71 15.70 -6.98
N GLN A 79 -26.38 14.70 -7.55
CA GLN A 79 -27.16 14.80 -8.78
C GLN A 79 -26.40 15.43 -9.96
N SER A 80 -25.07 15.24 -9.99
CA SER A 80 -24.18 15.68 -11.06
C SER A 80 -23.37 14.50 -11.59
N GLN A 81 -23.13 14.50 -12.89
CA GLN A 81 -22.27 13.51 -13.53
C GLN A 81 -20.83 13.67 -13.03
N TRP A 82 -20.19 12.53 -12.73
CA TRP A 82 -18.76 12.46 -12.46
C TRP A 82 -17.96 12.55 -13.77
N PRO A 83 -16.80 13.24 -13.83
CA PRO A 83 -16.14 14.00 -12.76
C PRO A 83 -16.86 15.29 -12.39
N TRP A 84 -16.87 15.63 -11.09
CA TRP A 84 -17.57 16.82 -10.57
C TRP A 84 -16.79 18.13 -10.80
N PRO A 85 -17.47 19.29 -10.77
CA PRO A 85 -16.82 20.60 -10.88
C PRO A 85 -15.83 20.88 -9.75
N ARG A 86 -14.69 21.51 -10.04
CA ARG A 86 -13.65 21.78 -9.03
C ARG A 86 -14.08 22.76 -7.93
N GLY A 87 -15.07 23.62 -8.19
CA GLY A 87 -15.71 24.41 -7.14
C GLY A 87 -16.36 23.55 -6.04
N LEU A 88 -16.82 22.34 -6.36
CA LEU A 88 -17.34 21.40 -5.36
C LEU A 88 -16.21 20.83 -4.48
N HIS A 89 -15.05 20.55 -5.07
CA HIS A 89 -13.86 20.12 -4.34
C HIS A 89 -13.31 21.24 -3.44
N ALA A 90 -13.32 22.49 -3.93
CA ALA A 90 -12.97 23.66 -3.13
C ALA A 90 -13.85 23.80 -1.87
N ARG A 91 -15.16 23.59 -2.02
CA ARG A 91 -16.12 23.59 -0.91
C ARG A 91 -15.84 22.45 0.08
N LEU A 92 -15.57 21.24 -0.41
CA LEU A 92 -15.23 20.12 0.46
C LEU A 92 -13.98 20.41 1.29
N ILE A 93 -12.90 20.87 0.66
CA ILE A 93 -11.65 21.20 1.35
C ILE A 93 -11.91 22.24 2.44
N THR A 94 -12.69 23.29 2.13
CA THR A 94 -13.08 24.32 3.10
C THR A 94 -13.86 23.74 4.28
N ALA A 95 -14.82 22.84 4.02
CA ALA A 95 -15.64 22.19 5.05
C ALA A 95 -14.81 21.27 5.94
N LEU A 96 -13.93 20.43 5.36
CA LEU A 96 -13.03 19.54 6.09
C LEU A 96 -12.06 20.32 6.97
N ARG A 97 -11.49 21.42 6.44
CA ARG A 97 -10.60 22.30 7.21
C ARG A 97 -11.34 22.96 8.37
N ALA A 98 -12.56 23.46 8.15
CA ALA A 98 -13.39 24.03 9.20
C ALA A 98 -13.77 22.98 10.28
N ALA A 99 -13.96 21.72 9.88
CA ALA A 99 -14.20 20.59 10.78
C ALA A 99 -12.94 20.09 11.52
N GLY A 100 -11.78 20.72 11.30
CA GLY A 100 -10.54 20.44 12.03
C GLY A 100 -9.68 19.32 11.42
N ALA A 101 -9.86 18.96 10.15
CA ALA A 101 -8.95 18.04 9.47
C ALA A 101 -7.51 18.55 9.53
N LYS A 102 -6.56 17.66 9.88
CA LYS A 102 -5.14 17.98 9.99
C LYS A 102 -4.47 18.10 8.62
N THR A 103 -4.80 17.19 7.73
CA THR A 103 -4.27 17.09 6.37
C THR A 103 -5.33 16.48 5.48
N ILE A 104 -5.46 17.00 4.25
CA ILE A 104 -6.44 16.57 3.27
C ILE A 104 -5.70 16.06 2.04
N GLY A 105 -5.73 14.76 1.81
CA GLY A 105 -5.27 14.16 0.55
C GLY A 105 -6.42 14.05 -0.43
N MET A 106 -6.27 14.65 -1.60
CA MET A 106 -7.20 14.52 -2.73
C MET A 106 -6.63 13.51 -3.73
N ASP A 107 -7.15 12.28 -3.68
CA ASP A 107 -6.84 11.20 -4.63
C ASP A 107 -7.67 11.39 -5.92
N ILE A 108 -7.44 12.54 -6.57
CA ILE A 108 -8.06 12.98 -7.82
C ILE A 108 -6.99 13.71 -8.62
N ILE A 109 -6.80 13.31 -9.88
CA ILE A 109 -5.78 13.90 -10.75
C ILE A 109 -6.35 15.17 -11.43
N PHE A 110 -5.80 16.33 -11.08
CA PHE A 110 -6.20 17.63 -11.65
C PHE A 110 -5.19 18.16 -12.68
N ALA A 111 -4.82 17.33 -13.65
CA ALA A 111 -3.73 17.63 -14.59
C ALA A 111 -4.12 18.48 -15.82
N GLU A 112 -5.40 18.51 -16.17
CA GLU A 112 -5.90 19.26 -17.33
C GLU A 112 -6.67 20.51 -16.90
N PRO A 113 -6.66 21.62 -17.67
CA PRO A 113 -7.53 22.77 -17.43
C PRO A 113 -9.01 22.37 -17.43
N SER A 114 -9.81 22.96 -16.53
CA SER A 114 -11.27 22.77 -16.52
C SER A 114 -12.00 24.07 -16.87
N ASN A 115 -13.06 24.42 -16.15
CA ASN A 115 -13.62 25.75 -16.17
C ASN A 115 -12.70 26.71 -15.39
N PRO A 116 -12.30 27.88 -15.95
CA PRO A 116 -11.40 28.81 -15.25
C PRO A 116 -11.90 29.28 -13.88
N GLY A 117 -13.22 29.43 -13.70
CA GLY A 117 -13.81 29.81 -12.42
C GLY A 117 -13.70 28.70 -11.37
N ASP A 118 -13.90 27.45 -11.78
CA ASP A 118 -13.73 26.29 -10.90
C ASP A 118 -12.26 26.02 -10.56
N ASP A 119 -11.35 26.20 -11.53
CA ASP A 119 -9.90 26.10 -11.32
C ASP A 119 -9.44 27.16 -10.31
N ALA A 120 -9.91 28.41 -10.46
CA ALA A 120 -9.63 29.48 -9.53
C ALA A 120 -10.24 29.21 -8.13
N ALA A 121 -11.46 28.68 -8.06
CA ALA A 121 -12.10 28.32 -6.81
C ALA A 121 -11.33 27.23 -6.05
N LEU A 122 -10.90 26.18 -6.76
CA LEU A 122 -10.05 25.14 -6.17
C LEU A 122 -8.73 25.71 -5.69
N ALA A 123 -8.01 26.45 -6.55
CA ALA A 123 -6.74 27.07 -6.17
C ALA A 123 -6.87 27.95 -4.92
N ALA A 124 -7.96 28.70 -4.76
CA ALA A 124 -8.21 29.53 -3.59
C ALA A 124 -8.47 28.74 -2.29
N ALA A 125 -8.92 27.49 -2.39
CA ALA A 125 -9.16 26.62 -1.24
C ALA A 125 -7.94 25.78 -0.82
N LEU A 126 -6.92 25.69 -1.68
CA LEU A 126 -5.70 24.93 -1.43
C LEU A 126 -4.78 25.60 -0.39
N GLY A 127 -3.82 24.83 0.09
CA GLY A 127 -2.82 25.24 1.07
C GLY A 127 -1.84 24.11 1.37
N PRO A 128 -0.85 24.33 2.25
CA PRO A 128 0.18 23.34 2.59
C PRO A 128 -0.38 22.11 3.33
N ASP A 129 -1.61 22.21 3.85
CA ASP A 129 -2.37 21.11 4.45
C ASP A 129 -3.04 20.20 3.42
N VAL A 130 -3.01 20.55 2.13
CA VAL A 130 -3.64 19.80 1.04
C VAL A 130 -2.59 19.14 0.17
N VAL A 131 -2.78 17.84 -0.09
CA VAL A 131 -1.97 17.05 -1.02
C VAL A 131 -2.83 16.63 -2.20
N LEU A 132 -2.37 16.88 -3.42
CA LEU A 132 -3.02 16.46 -4.66
C LEU A 132 -2.33 15.24 -5.25
N ALA A 133 -3.11 14.31 -5.79
CA ALA A 133 -2.58 13.15 -6.49
C ALA A 133 -2.02 13.52 -7.87
N GLY A 134 -0.81 13.05 -8.15
CA GLY A 134 -0.28 12.85 -9.49
C GLY A 134 -0.24 11.37 -9.84
N ASP A 135 0.06 11.08 -11.10
CA ASP A 135 0.20 9.72 -11.62
C ASP A 135 1.55 9.57 -12.31
N GLU A 136 2.10 8.37 -12.30
CA GLU A 136 3.28 7.98 -13.04
C GLU A 136 3.03 6.62 -13.70
N THR A 137 3.12 6.59 -15.03
CA THR A 137 2.91 5.39 -15.81
C THR A 137 4.17 5.05 -16.61
N LEU A 138 4.49 3.76 -16.67
CA LEU A 138 5.55 3.27 -17.56
C LEU A 138 4.96 3.07 -18.96
N VAL A 139 5.39 3.90 -19.89
CA VAL A 139 5.08 3.77 -21.31
C VAL A 139 6.20 2.99 -21.99
N THR A 140 5.96 1.70 -22.23
CA THR A 140 6.88 0.87 -23.02
C THR A 140 6.66 1.13 -24.51
N SER A 141 7.69 1.66 -25.19
CA SER A 141 7.69 1.84 -26.64
C SER A 141 8.69 0.89 -27.31
N ALA A 142 8.59 0.74 -28.64
CA ALA A 142 9.52 -0.09 -29.40
C ALA A 142 10.98 0.39 -29.34
N GLN A 143 11.24 1.65 -28.95
CA GLN A 143 12.59 2.20 -28.81
C GLN A 143 13.08 2.26 -27.36
N ALA A 144 12.21 2.54 -26.39
CA ALA A 144 12.56 2.63 -24.98
C ALA A 144 11.33 2.60 -24.05
N ASP A 145 11.56 2.18 -22.81
CA ASP A 145 10.65 2.42 -21.70
C ASP A 145 10.78 3.87 -21.22
N GLN A 146 9.67 4.58 -21.10
CA GLN A 146 9.62 5.94 -20.60
C GLN A 146 8.62 6.06 -19.45
N PHE A 147 9.07 6.59 -18.31
CA PHE A 147 8.17 7.00 -17.24
C PHE A 147 7.51 8.32 -17.62
N VAL A 148 6.19 8.33 -17.71
CA VAL A 148 5.39 9.53 -17.96
C VAL A 148 4.70 9.90 -16.67
N ARG A 149 5.09 11.05 -16.12
CA ARG A 149 4.54 11.60 -14.90
C ARG A 149 3.53 12.69 -15.21
N VAL A 150 2.32 12.53 -14.71
CA VAL A 150 1.19 13.44 -14.87
C VAL A 150 0.96 14.13 -13.53
N LEU A 151 1.23 15.43 -13.49
CA LEU A 151 1.08 16.25 -12.29
C LEU A 151 -0.16 17.15 -12.38
N PRO A 152 -0.71 17.60 -11.24
CA PRO A 152 -1.74 18.64 -11.23
C PRO A 152 -1.27 19.93 -11.91
N LEU A 153 -2.21 20.77 -12.33
CA LEU A 153 -1.89 22.07 -12.93
C LEU A 153 -0.96 22.89 -12.02
N GLN A 154 0.01 23.57 -12.65
CA GLN A 154 1.01 24.37 -11.94
C GLN A 154 0.38 25.39 -10.97
N MET A 155 -0.76 25.99 -11.35
CA MET A 155 -1.47 26.95 -10.51
C MET A 155 -1.88 26.42 -9.12
N PHE A 156 -1.99 25.10 -8.96
CA PHE A 156 -2.28 24.48 -7.67
C PHE A 156 -1.05 24.37 -6.78
N SER A 157 0.11 24.10 -7.38
CA SER A 157 1.40 24.16 -6.66
C SER A 157 1.74 25.61 -6.28
N ASP A 158 1.41 26.58 -7.13
CA ASP A 158 1.56 28.01 -6.84
C ASP A 158 0.64 28.46 -5.68
N ALA A 159 -0.46 27.73 -5.44
CA ALA A 159 -1.35 27.88 -4.29
C ALA A 159 -0.91 27.06 -3.05
N TYR A 160 0.37 26.66 -3.01
CA TYR A 160 1.01 25.90 -1.92
C TYR A 160 0.47 24.49 -1.68
N ALA A 161 -0.35 23.92 -2.58
CA ALA A 161 -0.70 22.52 -2.48
C ALA A 161 0.53 21.65 -2.74
N LEU A 162 0.68 20.61 -1.93
CA LEU A 162 1.68 19.58 -2.15
C LEU A 162 1.17 18.61 -3.21
N THR A 163 2.09 17.90 -3.87
CA THR A 163 1.75 16.88 -4.86
C THR A 163 2.54 15.61 -4.58
N GLY A 164 1.90 14.45 -4.69
CA GLY A 164 2.58 13.17 -4.60
C GLY A 164 1.99 12.13 -5.55
N ILE A 165 2.77 11.12 -5.90
CA ILE A 165 2.38 10.09 -6.87
C ILE A 165 1.50 9.02 -6.22
N ALA A 166 0.25 8.93 -6.68
CA ALA A 166 -0.74 7.97 -6.19
C ALA A 166 -0.67 6.60 -6.87
N SER A 167 0.21 6.43 -7.87
CA SER A 167 0.39 5.17 -8.57
C SER A 167 0.86 4.06 -7.62
N ILE A 168 0.27 2.89 -7.80
CA ILE A 168 0.56 1.70 -7.00
C ILE A 168 1.19 0.62 -7.88
N THR A 169 1.92 -0.28 -7.24
CA THR A 169 2.52 -1.44 -7.92
C THR A 169 1.76 -2.70 -7.54
N LEU A 170 1.25 -3.39 -8.55
CA LEU A 170 0.63 -4.70 -8.40
C LEU A 170 1.64 -5.79 -8.70
N ASP A 171 1.57 -6.90 -7.96
CA ASP A 171 2.29 -8.11 -8.33
C ASP A 171 1.70 -8.71 -9.62
N ARG A 172 2.40 -9.68 -10.22
CA ARG A 172 2.00 -10.33 -11.48
C ARG A 172 0.61 -10.97 -11.45
N ASP A 173 0.13 -11.33 -10.27
CA ASP A 173 -1.21 -11.89 -10.06
C ASP A 173 -2.28 -10.83 -9.79
N GLY A 174 -1.94 -9.55 -9.92
CA GLY A 174 -2.86 -8.41 -9.77
C GLY A 174 -3.17 -8.04 -8.32
N VAL A 175 -2.53 -8.68 -7.34
CA VAL A 175 -2.72 -8.39 -5.92
C VAL A 175 -1.70 -7.34 -5.46
N LEU A 176 -2.18 -6.38 -4.68
CA LEU A 176 -1.35 -5.36 -4.08
C LEU A 176 -0.71 -5.89 -2.79
N ARG A 177 0.62 -6.03 -2.81
CA ARG A 177 1.40 -6.51 -1.66
C ARG A 177 2.59 -5.63 -1.31
N ARG A 178 2.91 -4.62 -2.11
CA ARG A 178 4.13 -3.83 -1.96
C ARG A 178 3.80 -2.37 -1.71
N LEU A 179 4.62 -1.73 -0.89
CA LEU A 179 4.64 -0.29 -0.82
C LEU A 179 5.17 0.28 -2.14
N PRO A 180 4.59 1.38 -2.66
CA PRO A 180 5.13 2.06 -3.82
C PRO A 180 6.60 2.47 -3.59
N PRO A 181 7.47 2.37 -4.60
CA PRO A 181 8.90 2.65 -4.45
C PRO A 181 9.22 4.16 -4.44
N TYR A 182 8.22 5.03 -4.48
CA TYR A 182 8.37 6.48 -4.61
C TYR A 182 8.59 7.14 -3.25
N ASP A 183 9.69 7.86 -3.10
CA ASP A 183 9.92 8.71 -1.93
C ASP A 183 8.92 9.88 -1.89
N ASP A 184 8.47 10.33 -3.06
CA ASP A 184 7.47 11.38 -3.26
C ASP A 184 6.07 10.82 -3.60
N GLY A 185 5.76 9.63 -3.08
CA GLY A 185 4.43 9.04 -3.17
C GLY A 185 3.35 9.92 -2.51
N PHE A 186 2.11 9.79 -2.96
CA PHE A 186 0.96 10.54 -2.45
C PHE A 186 0.75 10.32 -0.95
N ALA A 187 0.65 9.06 -0.51
CA ALA A 187 0.53 8.70 0.89
C ALA A 187 1.73 9.17 1.75
N ALA A 188 2.95 9.09 1.21
CA ALA A 188 4.16 9.63 1.83
C ALA A 188 4.03 11.15 2.05
N THR A 189 3.63 11.87 1.01
CA THR A 189 3.45 13.33 1.06
C THR A 189 2.35 13.73 2.03
N VAL A 190 1.24 12.98 2.09
CA VAL A 190 0.17 13.15 3.09
C VAL A 190 0.70 12.93 4.51
N ALA A 191 1.48 11.88 4.75
CA ALA A 191 2.07 11.62 6.07
C ALA A 191 3.03 12.75 6.49
N THR A 192 3.86 13.24 5.57
CA THR A 192 4.76 14.38 5.82
C THR A 192 3.99 15.66 6.14
N ALA A 193 2.95 15.97 5.36
CA ALA A 193 2.08 17.13 5.59
C ALA A 193 1.36 17.05 6.95
N ALA A 194 1.05 15.83 7.40
CA ALA A 194 0.53 15.56 8.73
C ALA A 194 1.61 15.58 9.84
N GLY A 195 2.87 15.90 9.53
CA GLY A 195 3.97 16.05 10.47
C GLY A 195 4.63 14.73 10.90
N PHE A 196 4.45 13.65 10.15
CA PHE A 196 5.16 12.40 10.39
C PHE A 196 6.47 12.36 9.61
N GLU A 197 7.54 11.87 10.24
CA GLU A 197 8.80 11.62 9.56
C GLU A 197 8.71 10.34 8.73
N ILE A 198 9.07 10.42 7.45
CA ILE A 198 9.14 9.24 6.59
C ILE A 198 10.50 8.56 6.81
N PRO A 199 10.55 7.28 7.18
CA PRO A 199 11.79 6.53 7.22
C PRO A 199 12.44 6.51 5.82
N LEU A 200 13.66 7.03 5.69
CA LEU A 200 14.43 6.96 4.46
C LEU A 200 14.64 5.48 4.05
N GLY A 201 14.41 5.16 2.78
CA GLY A 201 14.69 3.83 2.24
C GLY A 201 13.57 2.81 2.49
N VAL A 202 12.38 3.09 1.97
CA VAL A 202 11.26 2.13 1.89
C VAL A 202 11.26 1.22 0.63
N PRO A 203 12.25 1.20 -0.30
CA PRO A 203 12.06 0.44 -1.53
C PRO A 203 11.95 -1.05 -1.20
N ASN A 204 10.97 -1.68 -1.85
CA ASN A 204 10.76 -3.13 -1.82
C ASN A 204 10.25 -3.72 -0.49
N LYS A 205 9.60 -2.91 0.36
CA LYS A 205 8.87 -3.43 1.51
C LYS A 205 7.47 -3.92 1.13
N LEU A 206 7.02 -4.95 1.83
CA LEU A 206 5.66 -5.48 1.72
C LEU A 206 4.69 -4.65 2.58
N LEU A 207 3.50 -4.44 2.03
CA LEU A 207 2.41 -3.73 2.68
C LEU A 207 1.78 -4.61 3.75
N GLN A 208 1.65 -4.08 4.97
CA GLN A 208 0.82 -4.69 6.00
C GLN A 208 -0.62 -4.17 5.85
N VAL A 209 -1.57 -5.07 5.61
CA VAL A 209 -3.00 -4.73 5.61
C VAL A 209 -3.60 -4.89 7.01
N TYR A 210 -4.58 -4.05 7.33
CA TYR A 210 -5.21 -4.00 8.66
C TYR A 210 -6.58 -4.69 8.72
N GLY A 211 -7.13 -5.06 7.56
CA GLY A 211 -8.43 -5.71 7.47
C GLY A 211 -8.95 -5.77 6.02
N PRO A 212 -10.18 -6.30 5.82
CA PRO A 212 -10.85 -6.30 4.51
C PRO A 212 -11.25 -4.88 4.07
N ALA A 213 -11.85 -4.74 2.89
CA ALA A 213 -12.41 -3.46 2.45
C ALA A 213 -13.39 -2.88 3.50
N ARG A 214 -13.42 -1.54 3.62
CA ARG A 214 -14.18 -0.78 4.65
C ARG A 214 -13.67 -0.99 6.07
N THR A 215 -12.39 -1.29 6.23
CA THR A 215 -11.73 -1.34 7.54
C THR A 215 -11.51 0.06 8.08
N TYR A 216 -11.08 1.01 7.23
CA TYR A 216 -10.90 2.40 7.64
C TYR A 216 -12.26 3.10 7.88
N PRO A 217 -12.34 4.08 8.80
CA PRO A 217 -13.53 4.90 8.96
C PRO A 217 -13.84 5.61 7.65
N THR A 218 -15.00 5.34 7.08
CA THR A 218 -15.39 5.88 5.78
C THR A 218 -16.74 6.57 5.83
N VAL A 219 -16.77 7.80 5.33
CA VAL A 219 -17.99 8.60 5.17
C VAL A 219 -18.18 8.98 3.71
N SER A 220 -19.41 9.19 3.28
CA SER A 220 -19.70 9.60 1.91
C SER A 220 -19.31 11.06 1.69
N TYR A 221 -18.84 11.42 0.49
CA TYR A 221 -18.44 12.77 0.10
C TYR A 221 -19.52 13.81 0.43
N TYR A 222 -20.79 13.51 0.16
CA TYR A 222 -21.88 14.46 0.45
C TYR A 222 -22.02 14.76 1.95
N GLN A 223 -21.71 13.79 2.83
CA GLN A 223 -21.74 13.99 4.28
C GLN A 223 -20.60 14.91 4.73
N ALA A 224 -19.44 14.79 4.08
CA ALA A 224 -18.27 15.61 4.36
C ALA A 224 -18.40 17.06 3.83
N LEU A 225 -19.34 17.35 2.92
CA LEU A 225 -19.68 18.72 2.52
C LEU A 225 -20.42 19.50 3.62
N GLU A 226 -21.17 18.80 4.47
CA GLU A 226 -21.92 19.37 5.61
C GLU A 226 -21.68 18.52 6.88
N PRO A 227 -20.45 18.48 7.43
CA PRO A 227 -20.11 17.58 8.54
C PRO A 227 -21.00 17.77 9.76
N GLU A 228 -21.31 19.01 10.13
CA GLU A 228 -22.16 19.36 11.29
C GLU A 228 -23.58 18.78 11.20
N ARG A 229 -24.05 18.49 9.99
CA ARG A 229 -25.39 17.95 9.76
C ARG A 229 -25.43 16.43 9.80
N PHE A 230 -24.38 15.77 9.32
CA PHE A 230 -24.39 14.33 9.04
C PHE A 230 -23.48 13.51 9.96
N LEU A 231 -22.51 14.14 10.63
CA LEU A 231 -21.44 13.45 11.36
C LEU A 231 -21.36 13.93 12.81
N PRO A 232 -20.84 13.09 13.74
CA PRO A 232 -20.61 13.51 15.12
C PRO A 232 -19.63 14.69 15.23
N ASP A 233 -19.77 15.49 16.29
CA ASP A 233 -18.86 16.58 16.58
C ASP A 233 -17.41 16.10 16.68
N GLY A 234 -16.49 16.83 16.03
CA GLY A 234 -15.06 16.50 16.05
C GLY A 234 -14.68 15.25 15.26
N PHE A 235 -15.55 14.72 14.39
CA PHE A 235 -15.25 13.52 13.60
C PHE A 235 -13.93 13.62 12.81
N PHE A 236 -13.65 14.79 12.21
CA PHE A 236 -12.44 15.05 11.44
C PHE A 236 -11.30 15.69 12.24
N LYS A 237 -11.53 16.01 13.52
CA LYS A 237 -10.60 16.82 14.30
C LYS A 237 -9.25 16.12 14.47
N ASP A 238 -8.18 16.79 14.06
CA ASP A 238 -6.79 16.33 14.11
C ASP A 238 -6.53 15.05 13.28
N ARG A 239 -7.43 14.72 12.33
CA ARG A 239 -7.34 13.51 11.49
C ARG A 239 -6.75 13.79 10.12
N ILE A 240 -6.04 12.80 9.57
CA ILE A 240 -5.75 12.74 8.13
C ILE A 240 -7.04 12.34 7.42
N VAL A 241 -7.39 13.07 6.37
CA VAL A 241 -8.56 12.81 5.54
C VAL A 241 -8.12 12.51 4.11
N LEU A 242 -8.58 11.39 3.55
CA LEU A 242 -8.29 10.99 2.17
C LEU A 242 -9.58 10.95 1.37
N VAL A 243 -9.64 11.74 0.30
CA VAL A 243 -10.80 11.89 -0.57
C VAL A 243 -10.53 11.17 -1.87
N GLY A 244 -11.35 10.19 -2.24
CA GLY A 244 -11.15 9.44 -3.48
C GLY A 244 -12.32 8.54 -3.86
N LEU A 245 -12.20 7.88 -5.01
CA LEU A 245 -13.22 6.95 -5.49
C LEU A 245 -13.32 5.72 -4.59
N SER A 246 -14.56 5.30 -4.29
CA SER A 246 -14.82 4.10 -3.48
C SER A 246 -16.19 3.51 -3.84
N LEU A 247 -16.33 3.05 -5.08
CA LEU A 247 -17.56 2.44 -5.60
C LEU A 247 -17.63 0.95 -5.21
N GLN A 248 -18.70 0.54 -4.53
CA GLN A 248 -18.89 -0.85 -4.12
C GLN A 248 -19.45 -1.73 -5.25
N THR A 249 -20.27 -1.15 -6.13
CA THR A 249 -21.05 -1.90 -7.13
C THR A 249 -20.18 -2.53 -8.22
N ALA A 250 -18.95 -2.03 -8.40
CA ALA A 250 -17.96 -2.53 -9.34
C ALA A 250 -16.82 -3.32 -8.67
N ALA A 251 -16.72 -3.35 -7.34
CA ALA A 251 -15.53 -3.83 -6.61
C ALA A 251 -15.49 -5.35 -6.36
N THR A 252 -16.09 -6.18 -7.22
CA THR A 252 -15.86 -7.64 -7.16
C THR A 252 -14.77 -8.05 -8.13
N VAL A 253 -14.03 -9.12 -7.81
CA VAL A 253 -12.97 -9.66 -8.68
C VAL A 253 -13.48 -9.96 -10.09
N GLU A 254 -14.74 -10.42 -10.21
CA GLU A 254 -15.36 -10.75 -11.50
C GLU A 254 -15.78 -9.53 -12.32
N LYS A 255 -16.23 -8.45 -11.67
CA LYS A 255 -16.76 -7.26 -12.36
C LYS A 255 -15.69 -6.21 -12.62
N GLY A 256 -14.65 -6.14 -11.78
CA GLY A 256 -13.60 -5.13 -11.84
C GLY A 256 -14.13 -3.73 -11.52
N GLY A 257 -13.42 -2.99 -10.66
CA GLY A 257 -13.77 -1.61 -10.32
C GLY A 257 -12.79 -0.62 -10.93
N ALA A 258 -13.29 0.52 -11.43
CA ALA A 258 -12.43 1.68 -11.63
C ALA A 258 -11.86 2.05 -10.25
N ASP A 259 -10.53 2.00 -10.11
CA ASP A 259 -9.82 2.29 -8.86
C ASP A 259 -10.14 1.33 -7.69
N ALA A 260 -10.19 0.01 -7.96
CA ALA A 260 -10.35 -1.03 -6.94
C ALA A 260 -9.35 -2.17 -7.12
N TYR A 261 -8.73 -2.63 -6.02
CA TYR A 261 -7.57 -3.50 -6.05
C TYR A 261 -7.72 -4.72 -5.14
N ALA A 262 -7.14 -5.85 -5.58
CA ALA A 262 -7.06 -7.04 -4.75
C ALA A 262 -5.98 -6.86 -3.68
N THR A 263 -6.28 -7.30 -2.46
CA THR A 263 -5.37 -7.28 -1.31
C THR A 263 -5.25 -8.69 -0.73
N PRO A 264 -4.36 -8.95 0.23
CA PRO A 264 -4.33 -10.23 0.95
C PRO A 264 -5.69 -10.69 1.49
N TYR A 265 -6.58 -9.78 1.88
CA TYR A 265 -7.93 -10.13 2.35
C TYR A 265 -8.88 -10.58 1.24
N THR A 266 -8.58 -10.30 -0.03
CA THR A 266 -9.41 -10.73 -1.17
C THR A 266 -9.48 -12.25 -1.26
N VAL A 267 -8.46 -12.99 -0.79
CA VAL A 267 -8.46 -14.46 -0.80
C VAL A 267 -9.57 -15.06 0.09
N HIS A 268 -10.01 -14.33 1.11
CA HIS A 268 -11.07 -14.75 2.04
C HIS A 268 -12.42 -14.12 1.69
N THR A 269 -12.40 -12.85 1.29
CA THR A 269 -13.62 -12.06 1.13
C THR A 269 -14.15 -12.05 -0.30
N GLY A 270 -13.31 -12.25 -1.31
CA GLY A 270 -13.65 -12.04 -2.72
C GLY A 270 -13.93 -10.59 -3.12
N HIS A 271 -13.74 -9.62 -2.22
CA HIS A 271 -13.98 -8.20 -2.44
C HIS A 271 -12.67 -7.46 -2.71
N LEU A 272 -12.74 -6.47 -3.61
CA LEU A 272 -11.65 -5.53 -3.88
C LEU A 272 -11.72 -4.36 -2.89
N THR A 273 -10.58 -3.72 -2.66
CA THR A 273 -10.44 -2.54 -1.80
C THR A 273 -10.29 -1.28 -2.66
N ALA A 274 -10.98 -0.20 -2.30
CA ALA A 274 -10.95 1.05 -3.05
C ALA A 274 -9.57 1.73 -2.99
N GLY A 275 -9.16 2.42 -4.06
CA GLY A 275 -7.89 3.15 -4.14
C GLY A 275 -7.66 4.10 -2.97
N ALA A 276 -8.68 4.88 -2.59
CA ALA A 276 -8.61 5.78 -1.44
C ALA A 276 -8.28 5.05 -0.11
N GLU A 277 -8.80 3.84 0.08
CA GLU A 277 -8.51 3.01 1.27
C GLU A 277 -7.14 2.33 1.17
N ILE A 278 -6.67 2.02 -0.04
CA ILE A 278 -5.28 1.61 -0.27
C ILE A 278 -4.32 2.73 0.13
N GLN A 279 -4.57 3.98 -0.28
CA GLN A 279 -3.75 5.12 0.16
C GLN A 279 -3.78 5.29 1.68
N ALA A 280 -4.93 5.11 2.34
CA ALA A 280 -5.02 5.11 3.80
C ALA A 280 -4.13 4.02 4.44
N THR A 281 -4.13 2.84 3.84
CA THR A 281 -3.27 1.72 4.27
C THR A 281 -1.80 2.03 4.11
N ILE A 282 -1.40 2.68 3.02
CA ILE A 282 -0.01 3.09 2.77
C ILE A 282 0.41 4.17 3.78
N VAL A 283 -0.43 5.17 4.05
CA VAL A 283 -0.18 6.21 5.07
C VAL A 283 0.09 5.56 6.43
N ASP A 284 -0.75 4.62 6.86
CA ASP A 284 -0.58 3.92 8.15
C ASP A 284 0.70 3.08 8.18
N ASN A 285 1.06 2.41 7.07
CA ASN A 285 2.33 1.69 6.99
C ASN A 285 3.55 2.59 7.14
N ILE A 286 3.51 3.78 6.54
CA ILE A 286 4.60 4.75 6.60
C ILE A 286 4.71 5.33 8.01
N ARG A 287 3.61 5.87 8.55
CA ARG A 287 3.65 6.57 9.85
C ARG A 287 3.89 5.63 11.03
N LEU A 288 3.39 4.38 10.96
CA LEU A 288 3.54 3.40 12.03
C LEU A 288 4.77 2.51 11.85
N GLY A 289 5.44 2.57 10.69
CA GLY A 289 6.57 1.69 10.37
C GLY A 289 6.19 0.20 10.32
N SER A 290 4.92 -0.12 10.06
CA SER A 290 4.38 -1.49 10.13
C SER A 290 4.69 -2.37 8.92
N SER A 291 5.33 -1.78 7.89
CA SER A 291 5.73 -2.47 6.67
C SER A 291 6.55 -3.74 6.95
N VAL A 292 6.34 -4.78 6.16
CA VAL A 292 7.07 -6.05 6.30
C VAL A 292 8.32 -6.03 5.42
N THR A 293 9.47 -6.37 6.00
CA THR A 293 10.72 -6.47 5.25
C THR A 293 10.91 -7.91 4.80
N GLU A 294 11.17 -8.10 3.50
CA GLU A 294 11.50 -9.41 2.98
C GLU A 294 12.85 -9.90 3.54
N ALA A 295 12.92 -11.17 3.92
CA ALA A 295 14.19 -11.80 4.27
C ALA A 295 15.15 -11.76 3.09
N ASP A 296 16.42 -11.46 3.35
CA ASP A 296 17.46 -11.51 2.33
C ASP A 296 17.73 -12.96 1.88
N GLN A 297 18.46 -13.11 0.78
CA GLN A 297 18.73 -14.44 0.22
C GLN A 297 19.52 -15.31 1.20
N ALA A 298 20.45 -14.73 1.97
CA ALA A 298 21.26 -15.47 2.93
C ALA A 298 20.41 -16.07 4.06
N LEU A 299 19.51 -15.27 4.65
CA LEU A 299 18.59 -15.72 5.69
C LEU A 299 17.62 -16.77 5.15
N ARG A 300 17.08 -16.60 3.93
CA ARG A 300 16.22 -17.62 3.31
C ARG A 300 16.94 -18.96 3.15
N GLN A 301 18.19 -18.94 2.67
CA GLN A 301 19.00 -20.16 2.51
C GLN A 301 19.34 -20.80 3.86
N LEU A 302 19.65 -19.99 4.87
CA LEU A 302 19.92 -20.48 6.23
C LEU A 302 18.69 -21.15 6.86
N LEU A 303 17.51 -20.57 6.70
CA LEU A 303 16.24 -21.16 7.16
C LEU A 303 15.93 -22.47 6.41
N LEU A 304 16.12 -22.50 5.10
CA LEU A 304 15.93 -23.70 4.29
C LEU A 304 16.90 -24.82 4.71
N PHE A 305 18.18 -24.49 4.90
CA PHE A 305 19.19 -25.43 5.38
C PHE A 305 18.82 -25.98 6.76
N GLY A 306 18.43 -25.11 7.69
CA GLY A 306 17.98 -25.50 9.03
C GLY A 306 16.78 -26.45 8.99
N ALA A 307 15.78 -26.17 8.15
CA ALA A 307 14.61 -27.04 7.99
C ALA A 307 14.97 -28.43 7.47
N VAL A 308 15.88 -28.52 6.49
CA VAL A 308 16.36 -29.81 5.95
C VAL A 308 17.16 -30.59 6.99
N VAL A 309 17.98 -29.91 7.81
CA VAL A 309 18.76 -30.56 8.88
C VAL A 309 17.87 -31.07 10.01
N ILE A 310 16.85 -30.31 10.42
CA ILE A 310 15.90 -30.74 11.45
C ILE A 310 15.07 -31.94 10.98
N GLY A 311 14.76 -32.01 9.69
CA GLY A 311 13.99 -33.11 9.09
C GLY A 311 14.79 -34.40 8.81
N ALA A 312 16.12 -34.37 8.89
CA ALA A 312 17.03 -35.47 8.55
C ALA A 312 17.35 -36.38 9.75
#